data_AF-A0A352CA69-F1
#
_entry.id   AF-A0A352CA69-F1
#
_cell.length_a   1.000
_cell.length_b   1.000
_cell.length_c   1.000
_cell.angle_alpha   90.00
_cell.angle_beta   90.00
_cell.angle_gamma   90.00
#
_symmetry.space_group_name_H-M   'P 1'
#
loop_
_entity.id
_entity.type
_entity.pdbx_description
1 polymer ?
#
loop_
_entity_poly.entity_id
_entity_poly.type
_entity_poly.pdbx_seq_one_letter_code
_entity_poly.pdbx_strand_id
1 'polypeptide(L)'
;MAITACSQAPTPPAAGPQDPIDAAAPPTPERIVGDPLTISPANPDAQSATGALTFHDEIEQPPTDPTTGEIVGAARTYLFLEAANGVTIDAELIGGVDATVPIGGDPIAAIADLPADISLDLYLVSNETLPPNGVGLCGVKPVTHLAIASDFSNDFAGWRILAISGAAPGELGAVLCQRLDYVTGR
;
A
#
# COMPACT_ATOMS: atom_id res chain seq x y z
N MET A 1 63.62 -18.60 -58.80
CA MET A 1 63.33 -19.73 -57.88
C MET A 1 63.47 -19.18 -56.47
N ALA A 2 62.35 -18.99 -55.78
CA ALA A 2 62.32 -18.45 -54.42
C ALA A 2 61.62 -19.47 -53.52
N ILE A 3 62.27 -19.83 -52.41
CA ILE A 3 61.74 -20.71 -51.37
C ILE A 3 61.20 -19.78 -50.29
N THR A 4 59.88 -19.68 -50.17
CA THR A 4 59.22 -18.92 -49.10
C THR A 4 59.05 -19.83 -47.88
N ALA A 5 59.72 -19.49 -46.78
CA ALA A 5 59.60 -20.16 -45.50
C ALA A 5 58.33 -19.70 -44.75
N CYS A 6 57.60 -20.67 -44.19
CA CYS A 6 56.45 -20.47 -43.32
C CYS A 6 56.84 -19.76 -42.01
N SER A 7 56.06 -18.76 -41.61
CA SER A 7 56.00 -18.27 -40.23
C SER A 7 54.52 -18.22 -39.81
N GLN A 8 54.07 -19.21 -39.05
CA GLN A 8 52.78 -19.19 -38.35
C GLN A 8 53.05 -18.83 -36.89
N ALA A 9 52.41 -17.74 -36.44
CA ALA A 9 52.37 -17.34 -35.04
C ALA A 9 51.53 -18.34 -34.22
N PRO A 10 51.84 -18.55 -32.92
CA PRO A 10 51.07 -19.44 -32.07
C PRO A 10 49.67 -18.86 -31.80
N THR A 11 48.65 -19.63 -32.14
CA THR A 11 47.25 -19.37 -31.80
C THR A 11 47.10 -19.33 -30.27
N PRO A 12 46.45 -18.32 -29.67
CA PRO A 12 46.09 -18.37 -28.26
C PRO A 12 45.10 -19.54 -28.02
N PRO A 13 45.18 -20.24 -26.88
CA PRO A 13 44.28 -21.34 -26.58
C PRO A 13 42.83 -20.84 -26.53
N ALA A 14 41.93 -21.62 -27.13
CA ALA A 14 40.50 -21.36 -27.12
C ALA A 14 40.00 -21.18 -25.68
N ALA A 15 39.38 -20.04 -25.40
CA ALA A 15 38.59 -19.85 -24.20
C ALA A 15 37.52 -20.95 -24.18
N GLY A 16 37.60 -21.83 -23.18
CA GLY A 16 36.53 -22.79 -22.91
C GLY A 16 35.21 -22.05 -22.63
N PRO A 17 34.06 -22.75 -22.68
CA PRO A 17 32.79 -22.15 -22.31
C PRO A 17 32.91 -21.61 -20.89
N GLN A 18 32.85 -20.29 -20.73
CA GLN A 18 32.60 -19.70 -19.42
C GLN A 18 31.13 -19.97 -19.14
N ASP A 19 30.85 -20.89 -18.23
CA ASP A 19 29.54 -20.97 -17.61
C ASP A 19 29.18 -19.55 -17.12
N PRO A 20 27.98 -19.03 -17.44
CA PRO A 20 27.52 -17.79 -16.84
C PRO A 20 27.58 -17.99 -15.33
N ILE A 21 28.33 -17.15 -14.62
CA ILE A 21 28.22 -17.06 -13.17
C ILE A 21 26.78 -16.67 -12.92
N ASP A 22 25.99 -17.64 -12.47
CA ASP A 22 24.58 -17.49 -12.13
C ASP A 22 24.52 -16.43 -11.03
N ALA A 23 24.27 -15.18 -11.44
CA ALA A 23 24.04 -14.10 -10.49
C ALA A 23 22.80 -14.53 -9.71
N ALA A 24 23.01 -14.91 -8.45
CA ALA A 24 21.91 -15.29 -7.57
C ALA A 24 20.79 -14.27 -7.74
N ALA A 25 19.58 -14.75 -8.03
CA ALA A 25 18.42 -13.88 -8.14
C ALA A 25 18.40 -12.96 -6.91
N PRO A 26 18.17 -11.65 -7.08
CA PRO A 26 18.09 -10.76 -5.94
C PRO A 26 17.08 -11.34 -4.93
N PRO A 27 17.38 -11.29 -3.63
CA PRO A 27 16.50 -11.88 -2.62
C PRO A 27 15.09 -11.27 -2.79
N THR A 28 14.11 -12.13 -3.10
CA THR A 28 12.71 -11.71 -3.08
C THR A 28 12.37 -11.37 -1.62
N PRO A 29 11.88 -10.16 -1.33
CA PRO A 29 11.55 -9.80 0.04
C PRO A 29 10.45 -10.72 0.58
N GLU A 30 10.62 -11.18 1.81
CA GLU A 30 9.66 -12.03 2.50
C GLU A 30 8.42 -11.19 2.88
N ARG A 31 7.24 -11.72 2.61
CA ARG A 31 5.96 -11.08 2.94
C ARG A 31 5.21 -11.89 3.98
N ILE A 32 4.80 -11.23 5.06
CA ILE A 32 3.97 -11.79 6.12
C ILE A 32 2.55 -11.27 5.91
N VAL A 33 1.60 -12.18 5.65
CA VAL A 33 0.18 -11.84 5.45
C VAL A 33 -0.55 -11.96 6.79
N GLY A 34 -1.24 -10.89 7.19
CA GLY A 34 -2.10 -10.87 8.37
C GLY A 34 -3.42 -11.62 8.16
N ASP A 35 -4.04 -12.04 9.25
CA ASP A 35 -5.36 -12.67 9.19
C ASP A 35 -6.41 -11.66 8.70
N PRO A 36 -7.30 -12.07 7.77
CA PRO A 36 -8.32 -11.17 7.26
C PRO A 36 -9.37 -10.82 8.34
N LEU A 37 -9.74 -9.55 8.40
CA LEU A 37 -10.79 -9.01 9.26
C LEU A 37 -11.95 -8.49 8.42
N THR A 38 -13.15 -9.01 8.64
CA THR A 38 -14.37 -8.47 8.03
C THR A 38 -15.04 -7.47 8.96
N ILE A 39 -15.31 -6.27 8.44
CA ILE A 39 -16.01 -5.18 9.12
C ILE A 39 -17.32 -4.85 8.39
N SER A 40 -18.37 -4.59 9.16
CA SER A 40 -19.72 -4.28 8.66
C SER A 40 -19.95 -2.77 8.63
N PRO A 41 -20.69 -2.24 7.64
CA PRO A 41 -20.98 -0.81 7.56
C PRO A 41 -21.82 -0.34 8.75
N ALA A 42 -21.46 0.81 9.31
CA ALA A 42 -22.11 1.42 10.47
C ALA A 42 -22.84 2.74 10.13
N ASN A 43 -22.66 3.27 8.92
CA ASN A 43 -23.42 4.42 8.42
C ASN A 43 -23.95 4.18 6.97
N PRO A 44 -24.95 4.96 6.51
CA PRO A 44 -25.52 4.79 5.17
C PRO A 44 -24.51 4.98 4.03
N ASP A 45 -23.52 5.85 4.22
CA ASP A 45 -22.49 6.12 3.22
C ASP A 45 -21.61 4.89 3.01
N ALA A 46 -21.14 4.23 4.07
CA ALA A 46 -20.41 2.95 4.00
C ALA A 46 -21.25 1.85 3.37
N GLN A 47 -22.53 1.76 3.73
CA GLN A 47 -23.45 0.78 3.16
C GLN A 47 -23.63 0.98 1.65
N SER A 48 -23.71 2.22 1.18
CA SER A 48 -23.88 2.55 -0.24
C SER A 48 -22.58 2.48 -1.04
N ALA A 49 -21.45 2.84 -0.43
CA ALA A 49 -20.17 2.96 -1.11
C ALA A 49 -19.49 1.60 -1.33
N THR A 50 -19.57 0.71 -0.34
CA THR A 50 -18.81 -0.56 -0.34
C THR A 50 -19.62 -1.74 0.18
N GLY A 51 -20.56 -1.52 1.09
CA GLY A 51 -21.11 -2.60 1.93
C GLY A 51 -20.05 -3.07 2.93
N ALA A 52 -20.06 -4.35 3.31
CA ALA A 52 -19.02 -4.91 4.17
C ALA A 52 -17.64 -4.84 3.50
N LEU A 53 -16.59 -4.67 4.31
CA LEU A 53 -15.20 -4.68 3.88
C LEU A 53 -14.48 -5.86 4.52
N THR A 54 -13.63 -6.53 3.75
CA THR A 54 -12.62 -7.45 4.25
C THR A 54 -11.26 -6.77 4.12
N PHE A 55 -10.56 -6.70 5.24
CA PHE A 55 -9.27 -6.06 5.42
C PHE A 55 -8.21 -7.13 5.65
N HIS A 56 -7.01 -6.95 5.09
CA HIS A 56 -5.81 -7.60 5.61
C HIS A 56 -4.59 -6.72 5.36
N ASP A 57 -3.58 -6.88 6.22
CA ASP A 57 -2.28 -6.25 6.04
C ASP A 57 -1.27 -7.26 5.49
N GLU A 58 -0.36 -6.81 4.65
CA GLU A 58 0.89 -7.51 4.36
C GLU A 58 2.08 -6.70 4.83
N ILE A 59 3.00 -7.33 5.54
CA ILE A 59 4.27 -6.72 5.93
C ILE A 59 5.37 -7.28 5.04
N GLU A 60 5.94 -6.43 4.20
CA GLU A 60 7.17 -6.72 3.47
C GLU A 60 8.36 -6.50 4.42
N GLN A 61 9.09 -7.58 4.71
CA GLN A 61 10.28 -7.51 5.55
C GLN A 61 11.39 -6.73 4.84
N PRO A 62 12.22 -5.97 5.58
CA PRO A 62 13.34 -5.27 4.98
C PRO A 62 14.31 -6.30 4.37
N PRO A 63 14.84 -6.03 3.15
CA PRO A 63 15.79 -6.94 2.54
C PRO A 63 17.05 -7.06 3.37
N THR A 64 17.71 -8.21 3.27
CA THR A 64 19.02 -8.46 3.89
C THR A 64 20.11 -8.41 2.83
N ASP A 65 21.21 -7.72 3.12
CA ASP A 65 22.40 -7.74 2.27
C ASP A 65 22.93 -9.18 2.20
N PRO A 66 23.02 -9.78 0.99
CA PRO A 66 23.41 -11.18 0.84
C PRO A 66 24.87 -11.45 1.19
N THR A 67 25.70 -10.41 1.33
CA THR A 67 27.14 -10.49 1.63
C THR A 67 27.40 -10.31 3.12
N THR A 68 26.76 -9.33 3.75
CA THR A 68 26.99 -9.00 5.17
C THR A 68 25.97 -9.63 6.11
N GLY A 69 24.80 -10.03 5.60
CA GLY A 69 23.68 -10.48 6.42
C GLY A 69 23.00 -9.34 7.19
N GLU A 70 23.32 -8.07 6.87
CA GLU A 70 22.74 -6.91 7.53
C GLU A 70 21.41 -6.50 6.88
N ILE A 71 20.49 -6.01 7.71
CA ILE A 71 19.21 -5.48 7.23
C ILE A 71 19.46 -4.16 6.49
N VAL A 72 18.95 -4.06 5.27
CA VAL A 72 19.03 -2.86 4.43
C VAL A 72 17.63 -2.32 4.18
N GLY A 73 17.39 -1.06 4.53
CA GLY A 73 16.09 -0.42 4.36
C GLY A 73 15.14 -0.65 5.54
N ALA A 74 13.84 -0.54 5.27
CA ALA A 74 12.79 -0.60 6.27
C ALA A 74 11.68 -1.57 5.84
N ALA A 75 10.98 -2.14 6.81
CA ALA A 75 9.76 -2.89 6.55
C ALA A 75 8.71 -1.95 5.91
N ARG A 76 7.85 -2.51 5.08
CA ARG A 76 6.71 -1.80 4.49
C ARG A 76 5.43 -2.52 4.84
N THR A 77 4.41 -1.75 5.17
CA THR A 77 3.07 -2.30 5.44
C THR A 77 2.15 -1.93 4.29
N TYR A 78 1.50 -2.93 3.73
CA TYR A 78 0.50 -2.79 2.69
C TYR A 78 -0.86 -3.15 3.25
N LEU A 79 -1.85 -2.34 2.91
CA LEU A 79 -3.25 -2.54 3.20
C LEU A 79 -3.95 -3.04 1.95
N PHE A 80 -4.72 -4.11 2.12
CA PHE A 80 -5.62 -4.64 1.11
C PHE A 80 -7.06 -4.58 1.63
N LEU A 81 -7.93 -3.90 0.88
CA LEU A 81 -9.36 -3.86 1.15
C LEU A 81 -10.13 -4.50 0.00
N GLU A 82 -11.06 -5.39 0.34
CA GLU A 82 -12.03 -5.94 -0.59
C GLU A 82 -13.44 -5.61 -0.09
N ALA A 83 -14.22 -4.94 -0.94
CA ALA A 83 -15.59 -4.55 -0.65
C ALA A 83 -16.60 -5.56 -1.20
N ALA A 84 -17.73 -5.71 -0.50
CA ALA A 84 -18.84 -6.56 -0.92
C ALA A 84 -19.44 -6.20 -2.29
N ASN A 85 -19.28 -4.95 -2.73
CA ASN A 85 -19.71 -4.50 -4.06
C ASN A 85 -18.67 -4.77 -5.16
N GLY A 86 -17.49 -5.30 -4.84
CA GLY A 86 -16.41 -5.63 -5.76
C GLY A 86 -15.34 -4.55 -5.93
N VAL A 87 -15.37 -3.46 -5.15
CA VAL A 87 -14.22 -2.54 -5.06
C VAL A 87 -13.04 -3.27 -4.40
N THR A 88 -11.84 -3.11 -4.95
CA THR A 88 -10.61 -3.49 -4.23
C THR A 88 -9.65 -2.31 -4.13
N ILE A 89 -8.92 -2.23 -3.02
CA ILE A 89 -7.87 -1.23 -2.81
C ILE A 89 -6.59 -1.93 -2.41
N ASP A 90 -5.50 -1.49 -3.03
CA ASP A 90 -4.14 -1.75 -2.61
C ASP A 90 -3.50 -0.43 -2.17
N ALA A 91 -2.98 -0.35 -0.95
CA ALA A 91 -2.40 0.88 -0.42
C ALA A 91 -1.16 0.61 0.44
N GLU A 92 -0.19 1.52 0.44
CA GLU A 92 1.01 1.43 1.28
C GLU A 92 0.88 2.38 2.47
N LEU A 93 1.16 1.90 3.68
CA LEU A 93 1.23 2.74 4.88
C LEU A 93 2.41 3.70 4.74
N ILE A 94 2.12 5.00 4.68
CA ILE A 94 3.15 6.04 4.54
C ILE A 94 3.42 6.78 5.85
N GLY A 95 2.61 6.56 6.89
CA GLY A 95 2.83 7.09 8.23
C GLY A 95 1.53 7.32 8.99
N GLY A 96 1.62 8.12 10.06
CA GLY A 96 0.46 8.60 10.82
C GLY A 96 0.12 10.05 10.46
N VAL A 97 -1.16 10.40 10.53
CA VAL A 97 -1.66 11.77 10.40
C VAL A 97 -2.45 12.18 11.64
N ASP A 98 -2.11 13.34 12.18
CA ASP A 98 -2.79 13.92 13.34
C ASP A 98 -4.21 14.39 12.97
N ALA A 99 -5.19 14.17 13.83
CA ALA A 99 -6.58 14.53 13.58
C ALA A 99 -6.81 16.06 13.46
N THR A 100 -5.87 16.91 13.86
CA THR A 100 -5.90 18.35 13.65
C THR A 100 -5.55 18.78 12.21
N VAL A 101 -4.99 17.88 11.40
CA VAL A 101 -4.64 18.16 10.00
C VAL A 101 -5.91 18.40 9.18
N PRO A 102 -5.97 19.47 8.35
CA PRO A 102 -7.17 19.80 7.59
C PRO A 102 -7.29 18.99 6.29
N ILE A 103 -8.52 18.68 5.90
CA ILE A 103 -8.89 18.17 4.58
C ILE A 103 -10.02 19.04 4.04
N GLY A 104 -9.83 19.67 2.89
CA GLY A 104 -10.86 20.55 2.31
C GLY A 104 -11.21 21.78 3.15
N GLY A 105 -10.40 22.14 4.15
CA GLY A 105 -10.60 23.30 5.03
C GLY A 105 -11.02 22.97 6.45
N ASP A 106 -11.49 21.74 6.71
CA ASP A 106 -11.91 21.29 8.04
C ASP A 106 -10.92 20.27 8.64
N PRO A 107 -10.64 20.30 9.95
CA PRO A 107 -9.80 19.29 10.61
C PRO A 107 -10.40 17.88 10.51
N ILE A 108 -9.54 16.86 10.38
CA ILE A 108 -9.95 15.45 10.40
C ILE A 108 -10.81 15.11 11.64
N ALA A 109 -10.45 15.63 12.81
CA ALA A 109 -11.19 15.44 14.06
C ALA A 109 -12.66 15.86 13.93
N ALA A 110 -12.91 17.00 13.28
CA ALA A 110 -14.25 17.52 13.05
C ALA A 110 -15.01 16.70 11.98
N ILE A 111 -14.31 16.32 10.90
CA ILE A 111 -14.86 15.50 9.81
C ILE A 111 -15.28 14.12 10.32
N ALA A 112 -14.39 13.48 11.06
CA ALA A 112 -14.49 12.08 11.44
C ALA A 112 -15.17 11.86 12.79
N ASP A 113 -15.54 12.93 13.49
CA ASP A 113 -16.07 12.90 14.86
C ASP A 113 -15.12 12.12 15.79
N LEU A 114 -13.85 12.52 15.73
CA LEU A 114 -12.73 11.93 16.45
C LEU A 114 -12.18 12.93 17.46
N PRO A 115 -11.63 12.46 18.61
CA PRO A 115 -10.85 13.33 19.48
C PRO A 115 -9.66 13.94 18.73
N ALA A 116 -9.28 15.17 19.08
CA ALA A 116 -8.22 15.87 18.36
C ALA A 116 -6.81 15.31 18.62
N ASP A 117 -6.65 14.53 19.69
CA ASP A 117 -5.38 13.96 20.15
C ASP A 117 -5.07 12.57 19.59
N ILE A 118 -5.90 12.06 18.67
CA ILE A 118 -5.63 10.79 18.02
C ILE A 118 -4.77 10.96 16.76
N SER A 119 -4.05 9.91 16.43
CA SER A 119 -3.41 9.73 15.12
C SER A 119 -4.18 8.70 14.31
N LEU A 120 -4.30 8.94 13.01
CA LEU A 120 -4.85 8.01 12.03
C LEU A 120 -3.71 7.42 11.21
N ASP A 121 -3.85 6.19 10.76
CA ASP A 121 -2.93 5.60 9.79
C ASP A 121 -3.21 6.18 8.40
N LEU A 122 -2.18 6.71 7.76
CA LEU A 122 -2.26 7.30 6.43
C LEU A 122 -1.65 6.36 5.41
N TYR A 123 -2.46 5.95 4.44
CA TYR A 123 -2.07 5.08 3.35
C TYR A 123 -2.08 5.84 2.01
N LEU A 124 -1.09 5.56 1.17
CA LEU A 124 -1.06 5.97 -0.23
C LEU A 124 -1.68 4.87 -1.07
N VAL A 125 -2.75 5.17 -1.79
CA VAL A 125 -3.43 4.21 -2.66
C VAL A 125 -2.61 4.02 -3.93
N SER A 126 -2.16 2.78 -4.16
CA SER A 126 -1.42 2.41 -5.36
C SER A 126 -2.36 1.92 -6.46
N ASN A 127 -3.49 1.32 -6.08
CA ASN A 127 -4.48 0.81 -7.01
C ASN A 127 -5.90 0.81 -6.39
N GLU A 128 -6.89 1.14 -7.22
CA GLU A 128 -8.31 0.99 -6.93
C GLU A 128 -8.97 0.28 -8.11
N THR A 129 -9.47 -0.93 -7.87
CA THR A 129 -10.27 -1.65 -8.86
C THR A 129 -11.73 -1.32 -8.63
N LEU A 130 -12.39 -0.74 -9.64
CA LEU A 130 -13.79 -0.35 -9.56
C LEU A 130 -14.72 -1.50 -9.99
N PRO A 131 -15.89 -1.63 -9.36
CA PRO A 131 -16.93 -2.56 -9.79
C PRO A 131 -17.57 -2.11 -11.12
N PRO A 132 -18.40 -2.97 -11.77
CA PRO A 132 -18.96 -2.68 -13.10
C PRO A 132 -19.79 -1.39 -13.21
N ASN A 133 -20.33 -0.86 -12.11
CA ASN A 133 -21.04 0.42 -12.10
C ASN A 133 -20.10 1.64 -12.05
N GLY A 134 -18.79 1.44 -11.89
CA GLY A 134 -17.77 2.49 -11.87
C GLY A 134 -17.75 3.36 -10.61
N VAL A 135 -18.38 2.91 -9.52
CA VAL A 135 -18.50 3.68 -8.28
C VAL A 135 -17.67 3.01 -7.17
N GLY A 136 -16.61 3.68 -6.73
CA GLY A 136 -15.69 3.25 -5.68
C GLY A 136 -15.89 4.00 -4.36
N LEU A 137 -14.84 4.00 -3.53
CA LEU A 137 -14.84 4.63 -2.21
C LEU A 137 -15.01 6.16 -2.28
N CYS A 138 -14.59 6.77 -3.39
CA CYS A 138 -14.77 8.20 -3.68
C CYS A 138 -15.78 8.46 -4.80
N GLY A 139 -16.76 7.57 -4.96
CA GLY A 139 -17.70 7.65 -6.06
C GLY A 139 -17.01 7.39 -7.39
N VAL A 140 -17.11 8.32 -8.34
CA VAL A 140 -16.44 8.22 -9.66
C VAL A 140 -15.03 8.81 -9.69
N LYS A 141 -14.58 9.42 -8.58
CA LYS A 141 -13.25 10.01 -8.49
C LYS A 141 -12.26 8.95 -7.98
N PRO A 142 -11.00 8.98 -8.42
CA PRO A 142 -9.99 8.08 -7.88
C PRO A 142 -9.66 8.45 -6.43
N VAL A 143 -9.51 7.43 -5.59
CA VAL A 143 -8.89 7.58 -4.29
C VAL A 143 -7.38 7.67 -4.45
N THR A 144 -6.77 8.60 -3.73
CA THR A 144 -5.31 8.79 -3.69
C THR A 144 -4.73 8.44 -2.33
N HIS A 145 -5.48 8.72 -1.27
CA HIS A 145 -5.08 8.43 0.09
C HIS A 145 -6.25 7.88 0.89
N LEU A 146 -5.94 7.04 1.86
CA LEU A 146 -6.87 6.62 2.91
C LEU A 146 -6.30 7.06 4.25
N ALA A 147 -7.09 7.78 5.04
CA ALA A 147 -6.80 7.95 6.46
C ALA A 147 -7.75 7.06 7.25
N ILE A 148 -7.19 6.15 8.05
CA ILE A 148 -7.94 5.13 8.79
C ILE A 148 -7.72 5.34 10.28
N ALA A 149 -8.82 5.48 11.02
CA ALA A 149 -8.81 5.32 12.46
C ALA A 149 -9.41 3.95 12.80
N SER A 150 -8.63 3.11 13.47
CA SER A 150 -9.05 1.83 14.02
C SER A 150 -8.96 1.88 15.54
N ASP A 151 -9.86 1.15 16.21
CA ASP A 151 -10.10 1.25 17.65
C ASP A 151 -8.90 0.80 18.52
N PHE A 152 -8.54 1.65 19.50
CA PHE A 152 -7.71 1.30 20.66
C PHE A 152 -8.28 1.87 21.99
N SER A 153 -9.55 2.28 22.08
CA SER A 153 -10.11 2.78 23.35
C SER A 153 -11.64 2.64 23.50
N ASN A 154 -12.08 2.47 24.75
CA ASN A 154 -13.47 2.17 25.14
C ASN A 154 -14.53 3.17 24.67
N ASP A 155 -14.15 4.36 24.19
CA ASP A 155 -15.07 5.41 23.76
C ASP A 155 -15.38 5.37 22.25
N PHE A 156 -14.61 4.60 21.45
CA PHE A 156 -14.86 4.43 20.01
C PHE A 156 -14.67 2.99 19.52
N ALA A 157 -15.69 2.15 19.69
CA ALA A 157 -15.70 0.81 19.10
C ALA A 157 -16.05 0.84 17.60
N GLY A 158 -15.08 1.11 16.73
CA GLY A 158 -15.31 1.12 15.29
C GLY A 158 -14.08 1.45 14.42
N TRP A 159 -14.33 1.50 13.13
CA TRP A 159 -13.37 1.91 12.10
C TRP A 159 -13.93 3.13 11.39
N ARG A 160 -13.10 4.14 11.17
CA ARG A 160 -13.40 5.29 10.30
C ARG A 160 -12.41 5.32 9.16
N ILE A 161 -12.94 5.20 7.96
CA ILE A 161 -12.16 5.26 6.72
C ILE A 161 -12.52 6.56 6.02
N LEU A 162 -11.50 7.40 5.81
CA LEU A 162 -11.61 8.66 5.11
C LEU A 162 -10.95 8.51 3.74
N ALA A 163 -11.77 8.38 2.70
CA ALA A 163 -11.28 8.35 1.33
C ALA A 163 -10.98 9.77 0.85
N ILE A 164 -9.77 9.98 0.34
CA ILE A 164 -9.26 11.30 -0.07
C ILE A 164 -8.82 11.25 -1.52
N SER A 165 -9.27 12.22 -2.30
CA SER A 165 -8.88 12.43 -3.69
C SER A 165 -7.98 13.66 -3.82
N GLY A 166 -7.02 13.61 -4.74
CA GLY A 166 -6.09 14.71 -5.01
C GLY A 166 -4.81 14.62 -4.18
N ALA A 167 -4.58 15.62 -3.34
CA ALA A 167 -3.36 15.73 -2.52
C ALA A 167 -3.50 15.02 -1.17
N ALA A 168 -2.38 14.87 -0.44
CA ALA A 168 -2.37 14.32 0.90
C ALA A 168 -3.08 15.24 1.92
N PRO A 169 -3.57 14.72 3.06
CA PRO A 169 -4.12 15.56 4.12
C PRO A 169 -3.19 16.73 4.49
N GLY A 170 -3.76 17.92 4.69
CA GLY A 170 -3.01 19.14 5.00
C GLY A 170 -2.48 19.89 3.77
N GLU A 171 -2.53 19.29 2.58
CA GLU A 171 -2.07 19.93 1.35
C GLU A 171 -3.20 20.58 0.55
N LEU A 172 -2.83 21.59 -0.26
CA LEU A 172 -3.76 22.24 -1.18
C LEU A 172 -4.26 21.23 -2.22
N GLY A 173 -5.58 21.07 -2.33
CA GLY A 173 -6.20 20.13 -3.28
C GLY A 173 -6.54 18.78 -2.68
N ALA A 174 -6.32 18.57 -1.37
CA ALA A 174 -6.88 17.44 -0.65
C ALA A 174 -8.40 17.59 -0.53
N VAL A 175 -9.14 16.62 -1.06
CA VAL A 175 -10.61 16.61 -1.02
C VAL A 175 -11.08 15.33 -0.35
N LEU A 176 -11.79 15.48 0.78
CA LEU A 176 -12.51 14.38 1.38
C LEU A 176 -13.67 13.98 0.48
N CYS A 177 -13.81 12.69 0.22
CA CYS A 177 -14.92 12.17 -0.55
C CYS A 177 -16.15 11.98 0.34
N GLN A 178 -16.01 11.13 1.35
CA GLN A 178 -17.04 10.78 2.33
C GLN A 178 -16.40 10.09 3.52
N ARG A 179 -17.07 10.15 4.67
CA ARG A 179 -16.68 9.41 5.87
C ARG A 179 -17.39 8.07 5.89
N LEU A 180 -16.61 6.99 5.95
CA LEU A 180 -17.15 5.64 5.97
C LEU A 180 -16.91 5.02 7.35
N ASP A 181 -18.00 4.77 8.06
CA ASP A 181 -17.97 4.21 9.41
C ASP A 181 -18.25 2.70 9.33
N TYR A 182 -17.45 1.89 10.03
CA TYR A 182 -17.64 0.43 10.12
C TYR A 182 -17.45 -0.07 11.55
N VAL A 183 -17.92 -1.29 11.79
CA VAL A 183 -17.77 -2.01 13.06
C VAL A 183 -17.28 -3.43 12.81
N THR A 184 -16.48 -3.99 13.72
CA THR A 184 -16.18 -5.42 13.71
C THR A 184 -17.46 -6.21 13.97
N GLY A 185 -17.61 -7.36 13.30
CA GLY A 185 -18.82 -8.17 13.38
C GLY A 185 -19.28 -8.43 14.82
N ARG A 186 -20.57 -8.16 15.09
CA ARG A 186 -21.26 -8.58 16.32
C ARG A 186 -21.65 -10.05 16.26
#